data_AF-A0A9X1H7T9-F1
#
_entry.id   AF-A0A9X1H7T9-F1
#
_cell.length_a   1.000
_cell.length_b   1.000
_cell.length_c   1.000
_cell.angle_alpha   90.00
_cell.angle_beta   90.00
_cell.angle_gamma   90.00
#
_symmetry.space_group_name_H-M   'P 1'
#
loop_
_entity.id
_entity.type
_entity.pdbx_description
1 polymer ?
#
loop_
_entity_poly.entity_id
_entity_poly.type
_entity_poly.pdbx_seq_one_letter_code
_entity_poly.pdbx_strand_id
1 'polypeptide(L)'
;MEKAIQLKVRKDLDPHQQLTVIKLKGSLISKGYTEIIHILDQDEEYHLNTFETDLEKRGEARQYITAFIDQENLADAITLK
;
A
#
# COMPACT_ATOMS: atom_id res chain seq x y z
N MET A 1 4.01 7.90 16.63
CA MET A 1 3.05 7.55 15.56
C MET A 1 3.18 6.06 15.29
N GLU A 2 2.41 5.20 15.97
CA GLU A 2 2.62 3.74 15.97
C GLU A 2 1.51 2.93 15.27
N LYS A 3 0.53 3.62 14.65
CA LYS A 3 -0.67 3.03 14.06
C LYS A 3 -0.75 3.15 12.54
N ALA A 4 0.40 3.27 11.86
CA ALA A 4 0.43 3.45 10.42
C ALA A 4 1.28 2.37 9.73
N ILE A 5 0.83 1.93 8.56
CA ILE A 5 1.59 1.10 7.62
C ILE A 5 2.08 2.01 6.50
N GLN A 6 3.35 1.87 6.12
CA GLN A 6 3.95 2.68 5.06
C GLN A 6 4.32 1.81 3.86
N LEU A 7 3.84 2.19 2.68
CA LEU A 7 4.19 1.58 1.40
C LEU A 7 4.95 2.59 0.56
N LYS A 8 6.16 2.21 0.15
CA LYS A 8 6.91 2.90 -0.88
C LYS A 8 6.43 2.40 -2.23
N VAL A 9 5.91 3.28 -3.07
CA VAL A 9 5.32 2.96 -4.38
C VAL A 9 6.10 3.73 -5.45
N ARG A 10 6.56 3.06 -6.51
CA ARG A 10 7.20 3.73 -7.65
C ARG A 10 6.22 4.70 -8.33
N LYS A 11 6.73 5.81 -8.86
CA LYS A 11 5.94 6.72 -9.71
C LYS A 11 5.85 6.20 -11.14
N ASP A 12 6.96 5.65 -11.62
CA ASP A 12 7.05 5.00 -12.92
C ASP A 12 6.47 3.59 -12.79
N LEU A 13 5.19 3.48 -13.10
CA LEU A 13 4.41 2.24 -13.05
C LEU A 13 3.76 2.04 -14.40
N ASP A 14 3.85 0.82 -14.92
CA ASP A 14 3.10 0.44 -16.11
C ASP A 14 1.58 0.55 -15.86
N PRO A 15 0.75 0.75 -16.90
CA PRO A 15 -0.70 0.87 -16.76
C PRO A 15 -1.34 -0.28 -15.98
N HIS A 16 -0.80 -1.50 -16.12
CA HIS A 16 -1.23 -2.66 -15.34
C HIS A 16 -0.92 -2.48 -13.84
N GLN A 17 0.31 -2.11 -13.50
CA GLN A 17 0.73 -1.91 -12.11
C GLN A 17 -0.03 -0.75 -11.46
N GLN A 18 -0.30 0.34 -12.19
CA GLN A 18 -1.12 1.44 -11.70
C GLN A 18 -2.53 0.97 -11.34
N LEU A 19 -3.18 0.20 -12.22
CA LEU A 19 -4.51 -0.35 -11.95
C LEU A 19 -4.48 -1.27 -10.73
N THR A 20 -3.45 -2.10 -10.59
CA THR A 20 -3.31 -3.02 -9.47
C THR A 20 -3.04 -2.30 -8.15
N VAL A 21 -2.24 -1.23 -8.15
CA VAL A 21 -2.06 -0.33 -6.99
C VAL A 21 -3.39 0.31 -6.58
N ILE A 22 -4.21 0.75 -7.55
CA ILE A 22 -5.55 1.28 -7.28
C ILE A 22 -6.44 0.20 -6.63
N LYS A 23 -6.42 -1.03 -7.17
CA LYS A 23 -7.15 -2.17 -6.59
C LYS A 23 -6.69 -2.50 -5.17
N LEU A 24 -5.38 -2.44 -4.88
CA LEU A 24 -4.85 -2.64 -3.54
C LEU A 24 -5.46 -1.61 -2.58
N LYS A 25 -5.36 -0.31 -2.91
CA LYS A 25 -5.92 0.78 -2.08
C LYS A 25 -7.42 0.62 -1.86
N GLY A 26 -8.17 0.31 -2.93
CA GLY A 26 -9.60 0.05 -2.84
C GLY A 26 -9.92 -1.13 -1.92
N SER A 27 -9.15 -2.22 -2.03
CA SER A 27 -9.34 -3.41 -1.21
C SER A 27 -9.04 -3.16 0.27
N LEU A 28 -8.03 -2.35 0.58
CA LEU A 28 -7.72 -1.93 1.94
C LEU A 28 -8.88 -1.15 2.59
N ILE A 29 -9.53 -0.28 1.80
CA ILE A 29 -10.70 0.48 2.23
C ILE A 29 -11.92 -0.45 2.40
N SER A 30 -12.23 -1.25 1.38
CA SER A 30 -13.40 -2.15 1.41
C SER A 30 -13.32 -3.23 2.49
N LYS A 31 -12.11 -3.68 2.85
CA LYS A 31 -11.89 -4.62 3.97
C LYS A 31 -11.88 -3.93 5.34
N GLY A 32 -11.98 -2.61 5.39
CA GLY A 32 -11.97 -1.84 6.63
C GLY A 32 -10.63 -1.92 7.36
N TYR A 33 -9.53 -2.04 6.62
CA TYR A 33 -8.18 -1.94 7.18
C TYR A 33 -7.75 -0.49 7.37
N THR A 34 -8.27 0.42 6.55
CA THR A 34 -7.94 1.84 6.60
C THR A 34 -9.03 2.67 5.95
N GLU A 35 -9.26 3.87 6.47
CA GLU A 35 -10.17 4.86 5.88
C GLU A 35 -9.41 6.11 5.38
N ILE A 36 -8.12 6.22 5.72
CA ILE A 36 -7.28 7.39 5.43
C ILE A 36 -5.98 6.91 4.79
N ILE A 37 -5.74 7.40 3.58
CA ILE A 37 -4.49 7.16 2.85
C ILE A 37 -3.80 8.50 2.67
N HIS A 38 -2.69 8.68 3.36
CA HIS A 38 -1.84 9.85 3.18
C HIS A 38 -0.76 9.54 2.14
N ILE A 39 -0.76 10.29 1.04
CA ILE A 39 0.22 10.12 -0.04
C ILE A 39 1.19 11.29 0.04
N LEU A 40 2.44 10.98 0.37
CA LEU A 40 3.54 11.92 0.36
C LEU A 40 4.38 11.68 -0.87
N ASP A 41 4.78 12.76 -1.53
CA ASP A 41 5.85 12.70 -2.50
C ASP A 41 7.16 12.50 -1.72
N GLN A 42 7.78 11.32 -1.86
CA GLN A 42 9.01 11.03 -1.12
C GLN A 42 10.19 11.68 -1.85
N ASP A 43 10.32 11.36 -3.14
CA ASP A 43 11.42 11.77 -4.02
C ASP A 43 10.93 11.72 -5.48
N GLU A 44 11.79 11.96 -6.47
CA GLU A 44 11.45 11.89 -7.91
C GLU A 44 10.94 10.51 -8.35
N GLU A 45 11.43 9.43 -7.75
CA GLU A 45 11.13 8.06 -8.17
C GLU A 45 9.98 7.39 -7.41
N TYR A 46 9.62 7.87 -6.21
CA TYR A 46 8.67 7.17 -5.34
C TYR A 46 7.68 8.07 -4.60
N HIS A 47 6.47 7.55 -4.43
CA HIS A 47 5.47 8.04 -3.48
C HIS A 47 5.48 7.18 -2.20
N LEU A 48 5.34 7.83 -1.06
CA LEU A 48 5.13 7.17 0.22
C LEU A 48 3.65 7.20 0.56
N ASN A 49 3.02 6.02 0.55
CA ASN A 49 1.63 5.84 0.90
C ASN A 49 1.55 5.36 2.35
N THR A 50 0.99 6.17 3.22
CA THR A 50 0.82 5.88 4.64
C THR A 50 -0.66 5.59 4.90
N PHE A 51 -0.93 4.44 5.51
CA PHE A 51 -2.27 3.94 5.79
C PHE A 51 -2.45 3.88 7.29
N GLU A 52 -3.46 4.58 7.80
CA GLU A 52 -3.83 4.49 9.22
C GLU A 52 -4.69 3.25 9.45
N THR A 53 -4.27 2.39 10.38
CA THR A 53 -4.94 1.13 10.66
C THR A 53 -4.94 0.86 12.16
N ASP A 54 -6.02 0.26 12.66
CA ASP A 54 -6.09 -0.18 14.05
C ASP A 54 -5.01 -1.23 14.35
N LEU A 55 -4.47 -1.19 15.57
CA LEU A 55 -3.41 -2.10 15.99
C LEU A 55 -3.83 -3.57 15.88
N GLU A 56 -5.11 -3.86 16.14
CA GLU A 56 -5.71 -5.19 16.05
C GLU A 56 -5.74 -5.71 14.61
N LYS A 57 -5.97 -4.82 13.65
CA LYS A 57 -6.04 -5.16 12.21
C LYS A 57 -4.70 -5.03 11.50
N ARG A 58 -3.71 -4.37 12.11
CA ARG A 58 -2.40 -4.11 11.51
C ARG A 58 -1.70 -5.38 11.05
N GLY A 59 -1.77 -6.45 11.84
CA GLY A 59 -1.18 -7.74 11.48
C GLY A 59 -1.83 -8.32 10.23
N GLU A 60 -3.16 -8.36 10.20
CA GLU A 60 -3.94 -8.86 9.07
C GLU A 60 -3.76 -8.00 7.81
N ALA A 61 -3.80 -6.67 7.96
CA ALA A 61 -3.57 -5.73 6.87
C ALA A 61 -2.17 -5.90 6.26
N ARG A 62 -1.13 -6.06 7.10
CA ARG A 62 0.24 -6.30 6.64
C ARG A 62 0.35 -7.61 5.86
N GLN A 63 -0.23 -8.69 6.37
CA GLN A 63 -0.25 -9.98 5.69
C GLN A 63 -1.00 -9.91 4.36
N TYR A 64 -2.15 -9.25 4.35
CA TYR A 64 -2.94 -9.05 3.13
C TYR A 64 -2.16 -8.26 2.08
N ILE A 65 -1.51 -7.16 2.47
CA ILE A 65 -0.69 -6.36 1.55
C ILE A 65 0.47 -7.19 1.00
N THR A 66 1.21 -7.89 1.86
CA THR A 66 2.32 -8.73 1.41
C THR A 66 1.86 -9.83 0.45
N ALA A 67 0.78 -10.54 0.78
CA ALA A 67 0.21 -11.57 -0.09
C ALA A 67 -0.27 -10.99 -1.43
N PHE A 68 -0.89 -9.81 -1.42
CA PHE A 68 -1.36 -9.15 -2.63
C PHE A 68 -0.20 -8.69 -3.52
N ILE A 69 0.87 -8.14 -2.93
CA ILE A 69 2.07 -7.73 -3.67
C ILE A 69 2.73 -8.93 -4.35
N ASP A 70 2.83 -10.05 -3.64
CA ASP A 70 3.40 -11.29 -4.18
C ASP A 70 2.54 -11.88 -5.30
N GLN A 71 1.23 -12.01 -5.07
CA GLN A 71 0.29 -12.58 -6.03
C GLN A 71 0.22 -11.77 -7.33
N GLU A 72 0.23 -10.44 -7.23
CA GLU A 72 0.13 -9.55 -8.39
C GLU A 72 1.50 -9.13 -8.95
N ASN A 73 2.59 -9.74 -8.46
CA ASN A 73 3.97 -9.48 -8.86
C ASN A 73 4.36 -7.99 -8.83
N LEU A 74 3.97 -7.31 -7.75
CA LEU A 74 4.22 -5.89 -7.52
C LEU A 74 5.48 -5.65 -6.67
N ALA A 75 6.29 -6.67 -6.37
CA ALA A 75 7.45 -6.55 -5.50
C ALA A 75 8.51 -5.55 -6.00
N ASP A 76 8.58 -5.34 -7.32
CA ASP A 76 9.44 -4.34 -7.96
C ASP A 76 8.87 -2.90 -7.87
N ALA A 77 7.55 -2.78 -7.74
CA ALA A 77 6.81 -1.52 -7.74
C ALA A 77 6.48 -1.00 -6.34
N ILE A 78 6.22 -1.91 -5.39
CA ILE A 78 5.77 -1.59 -4.04
C ILE A 78 6.66 -2.30 -3.02
N THR A 79 7.18 -1.54 -2.07
CA THR A 79 7.93 -2.07 -0.93
C THR A 79 7.28 -1.62 0.38
N LEU A 80 7.06 -2.58 1.28
CA LEU A 80 6.59 -2.32 2.63
C LEU A 80 7.75 -1.83 3.52
N LYS A 81 7.56 -0.69 4.20
CA LYS A 81 8.51 -0.16 5.19
C LYS A 81 8.15 -0.58 6.62
#